data_AF-Q0RRY6-F1
#
_entry.id   AF-Q0RRY6-F1
#
_cell.length_a   1.000
_cell.length_b   1.000
_cell.length_c   1.000
_cell.angle_alpha   90.00
_cell.angle_beta   90.00
_cell.angle_gamma   90.00
#
_symmetry.space_group_name_H-M   'P 1'
#
loop_
_entity.id
_entity.type
_entity.pdbx_description
1 polymer ?
#
loop_
_entity_poly.entity_id
_entity_poly.type
_entity_poly.pdbx_seq_one_letter_code
_entity_poly.pdbx_strand_id
1 'polypeptide(L)'
;MEVRRRRCERVLSRDELARRTGYSRQYISQLEQPSRGIPSRPVIAAVDAALEAGGALVDLREAAVAARAERLRRRPDPERESRRRVSDLLDHRRSDRELDYLDRLVADLIAKADRLDPQDVTARVLDQQSVVDSLLGTPLLPHQQFRLFMLAGHLAGLLAISLLDVDELAGASTCCLEAAVFTELTGHEGLRAWTLAVNGLIDAAARRGCAADTGQGPEAAAPDATVDGRIGDGGLGGPTVTPLHGRPGTAGRTPSMPAPPPSSPPPSAAPPARSDSAEGPASPVGSGAAAEAFTPAGSGARPEDAASFEPALPGGDGGDSLDEMLIAPGGRATPPRLIALVKGRIARFATANTHRAVPPSGISHAFRPPV
;
A
#
# COMPACT_ATOMS: atom_id res chain seq x y z
N MET A 1 -34.63 34.91 2.87
CA MET A 1 -34.53 35.31 1.45
C MET A 1 -35.90 35.64 0.86
N GLU A 2 -36.89 34.74 0.97
CA GLU A 2 -38.22 34.95 0.36
C GLU A 2 -39.01 36.16 0.90
N VAL A 3 -38.96 36.43 2.21
CA VAL A 3 -39.61 37.60 2.82
C VAL A 3 -39.05 38.92 2.27
N ARG A 4 -37.73 39.01 2.09
CA ARG A 4 -37.07 40.20 1.52
C ARG A 4 -37.46 40.40 0.06
N ARG A 5 -37.53 39.31 -0.72
CA ARG A 5 -37.91 39.32 -2.13
C ARG A 5 -39.33 39.88 -2.30
N ARG A 6 -40.31 39.31 -1.60
CA ARG A 6 -41.72 39.73 -1.66
C ARG A 6 -41.96 41.15 -1.15
N ARG A 7 -41.21 41.57 -0.13
CA ARG A 7 -41.24 42.96 0.35
C ARG A 7 -40.78 43.95 -0.72
N CYS A 8 -39.69 43.63 -1.43
CA CYS A 8 -39.18 44.46 -2.53
C CYS A 8 -40.13 44.49 -3.74
N GLU A 9 -40.74 43.35 -4.10
CA GLU A 9 -41.74 43.26 -5.18
C GLU A 9 -42.97 44.15 -4.90
N ARG A 10 -43.32 44.36 -3.64
CA ARG A 10 -44.42 45.25 -3.22
C ARG A 10 -43.99 46.67 -2.86
N VAL A 11 -42.72 47.02 -3.06
CA VAL A 11 -42.16 48.35 -2.77
C VAL A 11 -42.38 48.78 -1.30
N LEU A 12 -42.41 47.82 -0.37
CA LEU A 12 -42.62 48.10 1.05
C LEU A 12 -41.28 48.35 1.75
N SER A 13 -41.19 49.39 2.57
CA SER A 13 -40.04 49.57 3.47
C SER A 13 -40.13 48.60 4.65
N ARG A 14 -39.01 48.35 5.33
CA ARG A 14 -39.02 47.52 6.55
C ARG A 14 -39.85 48.15 7.68
N ASP A 15 -39.86 49.47 7.75
CA ASP A 15 -40.65 50.24 8.71
C ASP A 15 -42.15 50.14 8.42
N GLU A 16 -42.53 50.13 7.15
CA GLU A 16 -43.92 49.92 6.74
C GLU A 16 -44.39 48.49 7.04
N LEU A 17 -43.55 47.49 6.77
CA LEU A 17 -43.87 46.10 7.10
C LEU A 17 -43.96 45.88 8.62
N ALA A 18 -43.10 46.54 9.39
CA ALA A 18 -43.16 46.55 10.85
C ALA A 18 -44.49 47.13 11.37
N ARG A 19 -44.92 48.29 10.84
CA ARG A 19 -46.21 48.90 11.19
C ARG A 19 -47.40 47.98 10.88
N ARG A 20 -47.41 47.34 9.71
CA ARG A 20 -48.52 46.45 9.29
C ARG A 20 -48.60 45.15 10.07
N THR A 21 -47.47 44.63 10.54
CA THR A 21 -47.41 43.36 11.27
C THR A 21 -47.46 43.55 12.79
N GLY A 22 -47.27 44.76 13.29
CA GLY A 22 -47.18 45.06 14.72
C GLY A 22 -45.84 44.67 15.36
N TYR A 23 -44.85 44.25 14.56
CA TYR A 23 -43.51 43.89 15.06
C TYR A 23 -42.51 45.04 14.90
N SER A 24 -41.43 45.01 15.67
CA SER A 24 -40.37 46.03 15.55
C SER A 24 -39.62 45.91 14.23
N ARG A 25 -39.17 47.05 13.68
CA ARG A 25 -38.30 47.12 12.50
C ARG A 25 -37.06 46.23 12.64
N GLN A 26 -36.45 46.20 13.82
CA GLN A 26 -35.29 45.39 14.11
C GLN A 26 -35.63 43.90 14.01
N TYR A 27 -36.80 43.48 14.48
CA TYR A 27 -37.28 42.10 14.37
C TYR A 27 -37.55 41.69 12.92
N ILE A 28 -38.17 42.56 12.12
CA ILE A 28 -38.33 42.33 10.67
C ILE A 28 -36.97 42.22 9.97
N SER A 29 -36.01 43.07 10.32
CA SER A 29 -34.65 42.97 9.78
C SER A 29 -33.97 41.64 10.14
N GLN A 30 -34.25 41.09 11.33
CA GLN A 30 -33.73 39.80 11.77
C GLN A 30 -34.41 38.63 11.05
N LEU A 31 -35.71 38.71 10.77
CA LEU A 31 -36.45 37.71 9.99
C LEU A 31 -35.94 37.57 8.54
N GLU A 32 -35.40 38.65 7.97
CA GLU A 32 -34.81 38.61 6.64
C GLU A 32 -33.43 37.92 6.61
N GLN A 33 -32.78 37.73 7.75
CA GLN A 33 -31.43 37.14 7.84
C GLN A 33 -31.50 35.60 7.76
N PRO A 34 -30.67 34.96 6.92
CA PRO A 34 -30.70 33.50 6.73
C PRO A 34 -30.19 32.69 7.94
N SER A 35 -29.48 33.32 8.88
CA SER A 35 -28.77 32.65 9.97
C SER A 35 -29.59 32.41 11.24
N ARG A 36 -30.81 32.98 11.38
CA ARG A 36 -31.54 32.99 12.67
C ARG A 36 -32.53 31.83 12.89
N GLY A 37 -32.53 30.84 12.00
CA GLY A 37 -33.39 29.65 12.11
C GLY A 37 -34.84 29.88 11.65
N ILE A 38 -35.70 28.88 11.86
CA ILE A 38 -37.09 28.88 11.38
C ILE A 38 -37.96 29.69 12.38
N PRO A 39 -38.64 30.77 11.95
CA PRO A 39 -39.47 31.58 12.84
C PRO A 39 -40.77 30.87 13.27
N SER A 40 -41.40 31.37 14.33
CA SER A 40 -42.67 30.82 14.82
C SER A 40 -43.80 31.02 13.80
N ARG A 41 -44.76 30.09 13.79
CA ARG A 41 -45.91 30.12 12.88
C ARG A 41 -46.71 31.43 12.93
N PRO A 42 -47.07 31.99 14.12
CA PRO A 42 -47.86 33.22 14.16
C PRO A 42 -47.12 34.42 13.56
N VAL A 43 -45.79 34.49 13.71
CA VAL A 43 -44.96 35.56 13.13
C VAL A 43 -44.96 35.47 11.60
N ILE A 44 -44.77 34.27 11.05
CA ILE A 44 -44.79 34.07 9.59
C ILE A 44 -46.19 34.33 9.03
N ALA A 45 -47.26 33.92 9.72
CA ALA A 45 -48.63 34.17 9.29
C ALA A 45 -48.97 35.67 9.25
N ALA A 46 -48.53 36.45 10.25
CA ALA A 46 -48.72 37.89 10.26
C ALA A 46 -47.94 38.59 9.13
N VAL A 47 -46.70 38.16 8.87
CA VAL A 47 -45.89 38.67 7.75
C VAL A 47 -46.48 38.27 6.40
N ASP A 48 -47.01 37.05 6.28
CA ASP A 48 -47.68 36.56 5.07
C ASP A 48 -48.94 37.37 4.77
N ALA A 49 -49.78 37.63 5.79
CA ALA A 49 -50.96 38.48 5.66
C ALA A 49 -50.60 39.92 5.28
N ALA A 50 -49.59 40.52 5.93
CA ALA A 50 -49.14 41.89 5.63
C ALA A 50 -48.50 42.04 4.24
N LEU A 51 -47.92 40.97 3.70
CA LEU A 51 -47.40 40.89 2.33
C LEU A 51 -48.42 40.29 1.36
N GLU A 52 -49.65 40.03 1.79
CA GLU A 52 -50.72 39.30 1.10
C GLU A 52 -50.17 38.16 0.23
N ALA A 53 -49.32 37.33 0.83
CA ALA A 53 -48.55 36.29 0.17
C ALA A 53 -49.35 34.99 -0.08
N GLY A 54 -50.63 34.97 0.32
CA GLY A 54 -51.58 33.89 0.03
C GLY A 54 -51.25 32.58 0.73
N GLY A 55 -50.54 32.62 1.86
CA GLY A 55 -50.09 31.45 2.60
C GLY A 55 -48.71 30.92 2.20
N ALA A 56 -48.11 31.41 1.11
CA ALA A 56 -46.88 30.84 0.58
C ALA A 56 -45.68 30.90 1.54
N LEU A 57 -45.60 31.91 2.44
CA LEU A 57 -44.55 31.94 3.47
C LEU A 57 -44.83 30.91 4.59
N VAL A 58 -46.10 30.65 4.89
CA VAL A 58 -46.52 29.60 5.83
C VAL A 58 -46.16 28.22 5.27
N ASP A 59 -46.44 27.97 3.99
CA ASP A 59 -46.08 26.72 3.31
C ASP A 59 -44.56 26.49 3.30
N LEU A 60 -43.78 27.52 2.99
CA LEU A 60 -42.32 27.45 3.02
C LEU A 60 -41.79 27.14 4.41
N ARG A 61 -42.41 27.70 5.46
CA ARG A 61 -42.07 27.36 6.85
C ARG A 61 -42.40 25.90 7.13
N GLU A 62 -43.58 25.43 6.76
CA GLU A 62 -43.99 24.04 7.00
C GLU A 62 -43.06 23.05 6.28
N ALA A 63 -42.67 23.34 5.04
CA ALA A 63 -41.67 22.58 4.30
C ALA A 63 -40.29 22.60 5.00
N ALA A 64 -39.84 23.75 5.50
CA ALA A 64 -38.58 23.86 6.24
C ALA A 64 -38.60 23.09 7.58
N VAL A 65 -39.73 23.10 8.28
CA VAL A 65 -39.93 22.31 9.52
C VAL A 65 -39.95 20.82 9.19
N ALA A 66 -40.65 20.40 8.14
CA ALA A 66 -40.67 19.03 7.68
C ALA A 66 -39.26 18.54 7.28
N ALA A 67 -38.50 19.33 6.54
CA ALA A 67 -37.12 19.01 6.18
C ALA A 67 -36.17 18.96 7.39
N ARG A 68 -36.42 19.77 8.43
CA ARG A 68 -35.66 19.69 9.70
C ARG A 68 -36.04 18.44 10.50
N ALA A 69 -37.33 18.12 10.58
CA ALA A 69 -37.82 16.91 11.22
C ALA A 69 -37.29 15.65 10.53
N GLU A 70 -37.26 15.64 9.19
CA GLU A 70 -36.69 14.56 8.40
C GLU A 70 -35.18 14.40 8.65
N ARG A 71 -34.41 15.49 8.72
CA ARG A 71 -32.99 15.43 9.10
C ARG A 71 -32.77 14.88 10.52
N LEU A 72 -33.67 15.21 11.45
CA LEU A 72 -33.62 14.67 12.81
C LEU A 72 -33.98 13.19 12.84
N ARG A 73 -34.94 12.74 12.01
CA ARG A 73 -35.27 11.30 11.84
C ARG A 73 -34.15 10.51 11.16
N ARG A 74 -33.40 11.15 10.25
CA ARG A 74 -32.19 10.59 9.61
C ARG A 74 -30.94 10.67 10.48
N ARG A 75 -31.04 11.17 11.72
CA ARG A 75 -29.90 11.14 12.64
C ARG A 75 -29.50 9.66 12.80
N PRO A 76 -28.27 9.28 12.46
CA PRO A 76 -27.81 7.92 12.64
C PRO A 76 -28.08 7.53 14.09
N ASP A 77 -28.84 6.46 14.27
CA ASP A 77 -29.07 5.91 15.60
C ASP A 77 -27.71 5.60 16.21
N PRO A 78 -27.32 6.27 17.31
CA PRO A 78 -26.00 6.09 17.91
C PRO A 78 -25.78 4.64 18.34
N GLU A 79 -26.84 3.92 18.72
CA GLU A 79 -26.76 2.52 19.08
C GLU A 79 -26.47 1.65 17.86
N ARG A 80 -27.19 1.84 16.75
CA ARG A 80 -26.92 1.15 15.48
C ARG A 80 -25.51 1.44 14.96
N GLU A 81 -25.06 2.68 15.04
CA GLU A 81 -23.71 3.09 14.65
C GLU A 81 -22.64 2.44 15.54
N SER A 82 -22.86 2.39 16.86
CA SER A 82 -21.97 1.71 17.79
C SER A 82 -21.90 0.21 17.51
N ARG A 83 -23.04 -0.46 17.28
CA ARG A 83 -23.10 -1.88 16.91
C ARG A 83 -22.36 -2.17 15.61
N ARG A 84 -22.47 -1.30 14.60
CA ARG A 84 -21.68 -1.40 13.36
C ARG A 84 -20.19 -1.36 13.66
N ARG A 85 -19.71 -0.36 14.41
CA ARG A 85 -18.28 -0.25 14.78
C ARG A 85 -17.78 -1.43 15.60
N VAL A 86 -18.60 -1.97 16.50
CA VAL A 86 -18.25 -3.19 17.26
C VAL A 86 -18.15 -4.39 16.33
N SER A 87 -19.11 -4.56 15.40
CA SER A 87 -19.04 -5.60 14.38
C SER A 87 -17.76 -5.46 13.56
N ASP A 88 -17.47 -4.25 13.06
CA ASP A 88 -16.25 -3.97 12.31
C ASP A 88 -15.03 -4.37 13.14
N LEU A 89 -14.91 -3.94 14.40
CA LEU A 89 -13.80 -4.31 15.29
C LEU A 89 -13.68 -5.83 15.50
N LEU A 90 -14.79 -6.56 15.56
CA LEU A 90 -14.77 -8.03 15.66
C LEU A 90 -14.33 -8.68 14.35
N ASP A 91 -14.74 -8.15 13.20
CA ASP A 91 -14.27 -8.60 11.88
C ASP A 91 -12.75 -8.40 11.75
N HIS A 92 -12.21 -7.27 12.25
CA HIS A 92 -10.76 -7.07 12.29
C HIS A 92 -10.04 -8.10 13.19
N ARG A 93 -10.67 -8.63 14.26
CA ARG A 93 -10.06 -9.72 15.07
C ARG A 93 -9.94 -11.03 14.30
N ARG A 94 -10.82 -11.28 13.33
CA ARG A 94 -10.68 -12.42 12.44
C ARG A 94 -9.45 -12.26 11.56
N SER A 95 -9.23 -11.06 11.02
CA SER A 95 -8.03 -10.74 10.24
C SER A 95 -6.74 -10.95 11.03
N ASP A 96 -6.71 -10.65 12.34
CA ASP A 96 -5.54 -10.93 13.20
C ASP A 96 -5.17 -12.43 13.22
N ARG A 97 -6.16 -13.32 13.31
CA ARG A 97 -5.91 -14.77 13.30
C ARG A 97 -5.41 -15.25 11.94
N GLU A 98 -5.93 -14.67 10.86
CA GLU A 98 -5.50 -14.96 9.49
C GLU A 98 -4.04 -14.48 9.29
N LEU A 99 -3.69 -13.30 9.81
CA LEU A 99 -2.31 -12.80 9.82
C LEU A 99 -1.38 -13.66 10.69
N ASP A 100 -1.81 -14.12 11.87
CA ASP A 100 -1.04 -15.05 12.71
C ASP A 100 -0.79 -16.39 12.02
N TYR A 101 -1.75 -16.86 11.23
CA TYR A 101 -1.61 -18.06 10.44
C TYR A 101 -0.62 -17.85 9.28
N LEU A 102 -0.78 -16.76 8.54
CA LEU A 102 0.12 -16.41 7.44
C LEU A 102 1.55 -16.19 7.93
N ASP A 103 1.75 -15.52 9.05
CA ASP A 103 3.05 -15.32 9.69
C ASP A 103 3.75 -16.65 10.02
N ARG A 104 3.01 -17.60 10.58
CA ARG A 104 3.52 -18.97 10.83
C ARG A 104 3.87 -19.70 9.54
N LEU A 105 3.05 -19.57 8.49
CA LEU A 105 3.31 -20.18 7.19
C LEU A 105 4.55 -19.59 6.52
N VAL A 106 4.69 -18.27 6.50
CA VAL A 106 5.85 -17.58 5.93
C VAL A 106 7.12 -17.97 6.68
N ALA A 107 7.08 -17.98 8.02
CA ALA A 107 8.22 -18.41 8.83
C ALA A 107 8.62 -19.88 8.58
N ASP A 108 7.64 -20.78 8.40
CA ASP A 108 7.88 -22.17 8.03
C ASP A 108 8.47 -22.31 6.62
N LEU A 109 7.96 -21.53 5.67
CA LEU A 109 8.45 -21.52 4.29
C LEU A 109 9.90 -21.01 4.21
N ILE A 110 10.22 -19.91 4.89
CA ILE A 110 11.60 -19.41 5.02
C ILE A 110 12.52 -20.49 5.59
N ALA A 111 12.07 -21.21 6.63
CA ALA A 111 12.87 -22.27 7.26
C ALA A 111 13.10 -23.49 6.36
N LYS A 112 12.20 -23.75 5.41
CA LYS A 112 12.26 -24.90 4.50
C LYS A 112 12.82 -24.57 3.12
N ALA A 113 12.93 -23.29 2.76
CA ALA A 113 13.29 -22.85 1.42
C ALA A 113 14.63 -23.41 0.89
N ASP A 114 15.61 -23.68 1.76
CA ASP A 114 16.88 -24.29 1.35
C ASP A 114 16.78 -25.78 0.99
N ARG A 115 15.72 -26.45 1.42
CA ARG A 115 15.50 -27.91 1.23
C ARG A 115 14.46 -28.22 0.16
N LEU A 116 13.73 -27.22 -0.29
CA LEU A 116 12.71 -27.35 -1.31
C LEU A 116 13.31 -27.06 -2.69
N ASP A 117 12.71 -27.67 -3.71
CA ASP A 117 13.00 -27.28 -5.09
C ASP A 117 12.58 -25.82 -5.32
N PRO A 118 13.35 -25.02 -6.08
CA PRO A 118 12.97 -23.63 -6.38
C PRO A 118 11.56 -23.51 -6.97
N GLN A 119 11.12 -24.45 -7.81
CA GLN A 119 9.76 -24.43 -8.38
C GLN A 119 8.71 -24.68 -7.31
N ASP A 120 8.97 -25.56 -6.35
CA ASP A 120 8.09 -25.80 -5.20
C ASP A 120 7.99 -24.57 -4.29
N VAL A 121 9.10 -23.86 -4.08
CA VAL A 121 9.10 -22.59 -3.33
C VAL A 121 8.25 -21.56 -4.07
N THR A 122 8.47 -21.38 -5.37
CA THR A 122 7.69 -20.47 -6.21
C THR A 122 6.19 -20.76 -6.14
N ALA A 123 5.77 -22.00 -6.35
CA ALA A 123 4.37 -22.38 -6.31
C ALA A 123 3.73 -22.07 -4.94
N ARG A 124 4.41 -22.43 -3.84
CA ARG A 124 3.92 -22.15 -2.48
C ARG A 124 3.85 -20.66 -2.16
N VAL A 125 4.82 -19.87 -2.62
CA VAL A 125 4.81 -18.41 -2.45
C VAL A 125 3.62 -17.80 -3.19
N LEU A 126 3.40 -18.19 -4.45
CA LEU A 126 2.26 -17.70 -5.25
C LEU A 126 0.91 -18.04 -4.60
N ASP A 127 0.77 -19.25 -4.05
CA ASP A 127 -0.42 -19.64 -3.28
C ASP A 127 -0.65 -18.70 -2.09
N GLN A 128 0.41 -18.35 -1.34
CA GLN A 128 0.30 -17.43 -0.21
C GLN A 128 0.08 -15.97 -0.63
N GLN A 129 0.62 -15.53 -1.77
CA GLN A 129 0.38 -14.19 -2.30
C GLN A 129 -1.10 -13.99 -2.63
N SER A 130 -1.81 -15.02 -3.13
CA SER A 130 -3.26 -14.92 -3.33
C SER A 130 -4.04 -14.61 -2.04
N VAL A 131 -3.57 -15.13 -0.90
CA VAL A 131 -4.14 -14.84 0.42
C VAL A 131 -3.82 -13.41 0.85
N VAL A 132 -2.59 -12.94 0.62
CA VAL A 132 -2.17 -11.56 0.88
C VAL A 132 -3.00 -10.57 0.06
N ASP A 133 -3.19 -10.83 -1.23
CA ASP A 133 -3.97 -9.97 -2.12
C ASP A 133 -5.44 -9.87 -1.68
N SER A 134 -6.01 -10.99 -1.26
CA SER A 134 -7.36 -11.02 -0.68
C SER A 134 -7.44 -10.18 0.61
N LEU A 135 -6.41 -10.22 1.46
CA LEU A 135 -6.36 -9.43 2.69
C LEU A 135 -6.14 -7.93 2.41
N LEU A 136 -5.35 -7.58 1.40
CA LEU A 136 -5.13 -6.19 0.97
C LEU A 136 -6.41 -5.52 0.43
N GLY A 137 -7.34 -6.30 -0.12
CA GLY A 137 -8.66 -5.82 -0.53
C GLY A 137 -9.62 -5.50 0.64
N THR A 138 -9.27 -5.90 1.86
CA THR A 138 -10.11 -5.75 3.05
C THR A 138 -9.65 -4.53 3.88
N PRO A 139 -10.55 -3.71 4.45
CA PRO A 139 -10.14 -2.68 5.40
C PRO A 139 -9.48 -3.33 6.62
N LEU A 140 -8.24 -2.92 6.91
CA LEU A 140 -7.42 -3.43 8.02
C LEU A 140 -7.05 -2.29 8.99
N LEU A 141 -6.82 -2.64 10.26
CA LEU A 141 -6.27 -1.69 11.23
C LEU A 141 -4.81 -1.36 10.85
N PRO A 142 -4.29 -0.16 11.19
CA PRO A 142 -2.94 0.24 10.78
C PRO A 142 -1.82 -0.74 11.15
N HIS A 143 -1.91 -1.38 12.33
CA HIS A 143 -0.92 -2.38 12.74
C HIS A 143 -1.04 -3.70 11.96
N GLN A 144 -2.26 -4.08 11.57
CA GLN A 144 -2.52 -5.26 10.74
C GLN A 144 -1.98 -5.06 9.32
N GLN A 145 -2.24 -3.87 8.76
CA GLN A 145 -1.72 -3.49 7.44
C GLN A 145 -0.19 -3.48 7.43
N PHE A 146 0.44 -2.92 8.47
CA PHE A 146 1.90 -2.96 8.63
C PHE A 146 2.44 -4.40 8.65
N ARG A 147 1.79 -5.28 9.41
CA ARG A 147 2.17 -6.70 9.51
C ARG A 147 1.96 -7.45 8.20
N LEU A 148 0.89 -7.13 7.46
CA LEU A 148 0.64 -7.71 6.13
C LEU A 148 1.72 -7.29 5.12
N PHE A 149 2.13 -6.02 5.11
CA PHE A 149 3.22 -5.55 4.24
C PHE A 149 4.56 -6.21 4.57
N MET A 150 4.83 -6.47 5.85
CA MET A 150 6.00 -7.25 6.26
C MET A 150 5.99 -8.67 5.67
N LEU A 151 4.84 -9.35 5.75
CA LEU A 151 4.68 -10.70 5.20
C LEU A 151 4.76 -10.71 3.67
N ALA A 152 4.15 -9.73 3.00
CA ALA A 152 4.22 -9.55 1.55
C ALA A 152 5.67 -9.34 1.09
N GLY A 153 6.44 -8.51 1.79
CA GLY A 153 7.86 -8.29 1.50
C GLY A 153 8.71 -9.56 1.65
N HIS A 154 8.45 -10.37 2.69
CA HIS A 154 9.10 -11.68 2.85
C HIS A 154 8.75 -12.66 1.73
N LEU A 155 7.49 -12.71 1.30
CA LEU A 155 7.07 -13.57 0.18
C LEU A 155 7.70 -13.11 -1.13
N ALA A 156 7.67 -11.81 -1.44
CA ALA A 156 8.25 -11.24 -2.65
C ALA A 156 9.76 -11.52 -2.75
N GLY A 157 10.51 -11.36 -1.65
CA GLY A 157 11.94 -11.68 -1.67
C GLY A 157 12.25 -13.19 -1.77
N LEU A 158 11.37 -14.06 -1.24
CA LEU A 158 11.52 -15.51 -1.40
C LEU A 158 11.30 -15.91 -2.85
N LEU A 159 10.29 -15.31 -3.50
CA LEU A 159 10.02 -15.47 -4.92
C LEU A 159 11.19 -14.96 -5.77
N ALA A 160 11.79 -13.82 -5.41
CA ALA A 160 12.96 -13.30 -6.09
C ALA A 160 14.14 -14.28 -6.06
N ILE A 161 14.41 -14.91 -4.90
CA ILE A 161 15.47 -15.91 -4.77
C ILE A 161 15.15 -17.18 -5.56
N SER A 162 13.92 -17.69 -5.50
CA SER A 162 13.56 -18.92 -6.21
C SER A 162 13.60 -18.74 -7.73
N LEU A 163 13.17 -17.58 -8.23
CA LEU A 163 13.27 -17.23 -9.66
C LEU A 163 14.73 -17.05 -10.10
N LEU A 164 15.57 -16.49 -9.24
CA LEU A 164 17.00 -16.39 -9.49
C LEU A 164 17.67 -17.78 -9.60
N ASP A 165 17.22 -18.76 -8.81
CA ASP A 165 17.76 -20.13 -8.85
C ASP A 165 17.44 -20.88 -10.15
N VAL A 166 16.35 -20.51 -10.83
CA VAL A 166 15.94 -21.06 -12.15
C VAL A 166 16.38 -20.17 -13.32
N ASP A 167 17.24 -19.17 -13.06
CA ASP A 167 17.78 -18.22 -14.05
C ASP A 167 16.74 -17.31 -14.71
N GLU A 168 15.57 -17.11 -14.08
CA GLU A 168 14.53 -16.17 -14.53
C GLU A 168 14.82 -14.74 -14.01
N LEU A 169 15.89 -14.13 -14.51
CA LEU A 169 16.41 -12.85 -13.98
C LEU A 169 15.42 -11.68 -14.00
N ALA A 170 14.58 -11.58 -15.04
CA ALA A 170 13.58 -10.51 -15.15
C ALA A 170 12.49 -10.62 -14.06
N GLY A 171 12.03 -11.84 -13.80
CA GLY A 171 11.09 -12.14 -12.72
C GLY A 171 11.72 -11.89 -11.35
N ALA A 172 12.94 -12.39 -11.14
CA ALA A 172 13.68 -12.17 -9.90
C ALA A 172 13.85 -10.68 -9.57
N SER A 173 14.22 -9.86 -10.56
CA SER A 173 14.39 -8.41 -10.40
C SER A 173 13.07 -7.72 -10.04
N THR A 174 11.97 -8.09 -10.69
CA THR A 174 10.64 -7.52 -10.44
C THR A 174 10.17 -7.82 -9.01
N CYS A 175 10.28 -9.08 -8.56
CA CYS A 175 9.92 -9.47 -7.20
C CYS A 175 10.85 -8.85 -6.15
N CYS A 176 12.13 -8.66 -6.47
CA CYS A 176 13.06 -7.97 -5.57
C CYS A 176 12.70 -6.48 -5.39
N LEU A 177 12.25 -5.82 -6.46
CA LEU A 177 11.82 -4.42 -6.42
C LEU A 177 10.51 -4.27 -5.63
N GLU A 178 9.58 -5.21 -5.79
CA GLU A 178 8.38 -5.30 -4.95
C GLU A 178 8.74 -5.45 -3.46
N ALA A 179 9.65 -6.36 -3.12
CA ALA A 179 10.15 -6.52 -1.75
C ALA A 179 10.75 -5.20 -1.23
N ALA A 180 11.49 -4.45 -2.06
CA ALA A 180 12.07 -3.16 -1.69
C ALA A 180 11.00 -2.13 -1.34
N VAL A 181 9.92 -2.04 -2.12
CA VAL A 181 8.77 -1.16 -1.82
C VAL A 181 8.17 -1.50 -0.46
N PHE A 182 7.96 -2.78 -0.15
CA PHE A 182 7.47 -3.19 1.17
C PHE A 182 8.45 -2.87 2.30
N THR A 183 9.77 -2.91 2.06
CA THR A 183 10.75 -2.52 3.08
C THR A 183 10.68 -1.03 3.42
N GLU A 184 10.46 -0.17 2.44
CA GLU A 184 10.31 1.28 2.64
C GLU A 184 8.99 1.61 3.36
N LEU A 185 7.90 0.90 3.03
CA LEU A 185 6.61 1.05 3.71
C LEU A 185 6.64 0.59 5.17
N THR A 186 7.46 -0.41 5.50
CA THR A 186 7.54 -1.00 6.85
C THR A 186 8.68 -0.45 7.68
N GLY A 187 9.70 0.16 7.07
CA GLY A 187 10.92 0.57 7.76
C GLY A 187 11.66 -0.57 8.45
N HIS A 188 11.45 -1.82 8.00
CA HIS A 188 12.02 -2.99 8.65
C HIS A 188 13.44 -3.27 8.13
N GLU A 189 14.43 -2.86 8.90
CA GLU A 189 15.83 -2.92 8.49
C GLU A 189 16.32 -4.33 8.16
N GLY A 190 15.87 -5.37 8.87
CA GLY A 190 16.29 -6.74 8.55
C GLY A 190 15.74 -7.25 7.21
N LEU A 191 14.55 -6.78 6.82
CA LEU A 191 13.97 -7.12 5.52
C LEU A 191 14.70 -6.32 4.43
N ARG A 192 15.03 -5.05 4.71
CA ARG A 192 15.80 -4.18 3.82
C ARG A 192 17.18 -4.75 3.51
N ALA A 193 17.93 -5.14 4.54
CA ALA A 193 19.25 -5.76 4.39
C ALA A 193 19.17 -7.04 3.54
N TRP A 194 18.15 -7.86 3.78
CA TRP A 194 17.91 -9.05 2.98
C TRP A 194 17.61 -8.73 1.52
N THR A 195 16.71 -7.79 1.23
CA THR A 195 16.38 -7.37 -0.14
C THR A 195 17.59 -6.81 -0.88
N LEU A 196 18.43 -6.01 -0.23
CA LEU A 196 19.67 -5.50 -0.82
C LEU A 196 20.65 -6.63 -1.17
N ALA A 197 20.76 -7.64 -0.31
CA ALA A 197 21.60 -8.81 -0.57
C ALA A 197 21.09 -9.62 -1.78
N VAL A 198 19.77 -9.82 -1.89
CA VAL A 198 19.14 -10.48 -3.04
C VAL A 198 19.36 -9.68 -4.31
N ASN A 199 19.20 -8.35 -4.28
CA ASN A 199 19.46 -7.50 -5.43
C ASN A 199 20.92 -7.62 -5.90
N GLY A 200 21.88 -7.63 -4.97
CA GLY A 200 23.30 -7.84 -5.30
C GLY A 200 23.57 -9.19 -5.96
N LEU A 201 22.86 -10.25 -5.57
CA LEU A 201 22.95 -11.57 -6.21
C LEU A 201 22.39 -11.55 -7.65
N ILE A 202 21.25 -10.88 -7.87
CA ILE A 202 20.64 -10.71 -9.19
C ILE A 202 21.58 -9.93 -10.12
N ASP A 203 22.13 -8.81 -9.65
CA ASP A 203 23.08 -8.00 -10.41
C ASP A 203 24.34 -8.80 -10.81
N ALA A 204 24.84 -9.61 -9.89
CA ALA A 204 25.97 -10.50 -10.15
C ALA A 204 25.62 -11.57 -11.20
N ALA A 205 24.41 -12.12 -11.18
CA ALA A 205 23.94 -13.08 -12.18
C ALA A 205 23.77 -12.45 -13.56
N ALA A 206 23.15 -11.26 -13.64
CA ALA A 206 23.00 -10.51 -14.88
C ALA A 206 24.34 -10.20 -15.56
N ARG A 207 25.36 -9.77 -14.79
CA ARG A 207 26.71 -9.54 -15.32
C ARG A 207 27.34 -10.81 -15.91
N ARG A 208 27.07 -11.99 -15.33
CA ARG A 208 27.58 -13.26 -15.85
C ARG A 208 26.89 -13.65 -17.16
N GLY A 209 25.58 -13.42 -17.29
CA GLY A 209 24.85 -13.65 -18.54
C GLY A 209 25.44 -12.85 -19.71
N CYS A 210 25.67 -11.54 -19.52
CA CYS A 210 26.26 -10.68 -20.55
C CYS A 210 27.70 -11.09 -20.96
N ALA A 211 28.50 -11.58 -20.01
CA ALA A 211 29.86 -12.03 -20.29
C ALA A 211 29.91 -13.35 -21.10
N ALA A 212 28.92 -14.23 -20.93
CA ALA A 212 28.81 -15.46 -21.71
C ALA A 212 28.43 -15.19 -23.17
N ASP A 213 27.50 -14.27 -23.42
CA ASP A 213 27.04 -13.91 -24.77
C ASP A 213 28.13 -13.22 -25.62
N THR A 214 29.05 -12.52 -24.98
CA THR A 214 30.17 -11.83 -25.65
C THR A 214 31.37 -12.74 -25.93
N GLY A 215 31.42 -13.94 -25.31
CA GLY A 215 32.50 -14.92 -25.47
C GLY A 215 32.35 -15.87 -26.67
N GLN A 216 31.20 -15.86 -27.36
CA GLN A 216 31.06 -16.47 -28.69
C GLN A 216 31.70 -15.53 -29.72
N GLY A 217 33.01 -15.69 -29.89
CA GLY A 217 33.79 -14.92 -30.84
C GLY A 217 33.28 -15.08 -32.28
N PRO A 218 33.42 -14.04 -33.12
CA PRO A 218 33.09 -14.12 -34.54
C PRO A 218 33.96 -15.18 -35.20
N GLU A 219 33.33 -16.28 -35.60
CA GLU A 219 33.90 -17.22 -36.56
C GLU A 219 34.28 -16.43 -37.81
N ALA A 220 35.56 -16.53 -38.17
CA ALA A 220 36.23 -15.68 -39.13
C ALA A 220 35.48 -15.61 -40.47
N ALA A 221 34.86 -14.47 -40.73
CA ALA A 221 34.61 -14.03 -42.10
C ALA A 221 35.97 -13.71 -42.73
N ALA A 222 36.50 -14.66 -43.49
CA ALA A 222 37.70 -14.47 -44.29
C ALA A 222 37.50 -13.31 -45.29
N PRO A 223 38.46 -12.39 -45.42
CA PRO A 223 38.43 -11.38 -46.47
C PRO A 223 38.96 -11.99 -47.78
N ASP A 224 38.11 -12.08 -48.80
CA ASP A 224 38.55 -12.26 -50.17
C ASP A 224 38.76 -10.88 -50.82
N ALA A 225 39.85 -10.79 -51.57
CA ALA A 225 40.53 -9.55 -51.89
C ALA A 225 40.09 -8.93 -53.22
N THR A 226 40.48 -7.66 -53.36
CA THR A 226 40.87 -6.97 -54.61
C THR A 226 39.75 -6.31 -55.43
N VAL A 227 39.75 -4.96 -55.49
CA VAL A 227 39.87 -4.19 -56.74
C VAL A 227 40.38 -2.77 -56.43
N ASP A 228 41.39 -2.38 -57.22
CA ASP A 228 42.09 -1.10 -57.39
C ASP A 228 41.24 0.18 -57.52
N GLY A 229 41.85 1.33 -57.19
CA GLY A 229 41.57 2.57 -57.94
C GLY A 229 41.77 3.93 -57.26
N ARG A 230 42.98 4.50 -57.41
CA ARG A 230 43.33 5.92 -57.67
C ARG A 230 43.01 7.07 -56.68
N ILE A 231 44.10 7.53 -56.05
CA ILE A 231 44.72 8.89 -56.07
C ILE A 231 43.88 10.11 -56.49
N GLY A 232 43.85 11.12 -55.59
CA GLY A 232 43.62 12.55 -55.82
C GLY A 232 43.35 13.24 -54.47
N ASP A 233 44.38 13.66 -53.72
CA ASP A 233 45.11 14.94 -53.76
C ASP A 233 44.33 16.18 -53.28
N GLY A 234 44.85 16.78 -52.20
CA GLY A 234 44.87 18.22 -51.90
C GLY A 234 43.58 18.95 -51.50
N GLY A 235 43.50 19.44 -50.25
CA GLY A 235 42.51 20.47 -49.92
C GLY A 235 42.35 20.89 -48.46
N LEU A 236 43.31 21.68 -47.99
CA LEU A 236 43.27 22.69 -46.90
C LEU A 236 41.91 23.06 -46.27
N GLY A 237 41.89 23.16 -44.92
CA GLY A 237 41.00 24.10 -44.21
C GLY A 237 40.47 23.63 -42.85
N GLY A 238 41.19 23.91 -41.76
CA GLY A 238 40.53 24.24 -40.48
C GLY A 238 40.25 25.75 -40.42
N PRO A 239 39.88 26.32 -39.26
CA PRO A 239 38.98 25.84 -38.21
C PRO A 239 37.92 26.91 -37.89
N THR A 240 36.70 26.59 -37.42
CA THR A 240 35.89 27.59 -36.69
C THR A 240 34.88 26.94 -35.75
N VAL A 241 35.18 27.02 -34.45
CA VAL A 241 34.21 26.87 -33.37
C VAL A 241 34.12 28.23 -32.70
N THR A 242 32.97 28.89 -32.79
CA THR A 242 32.47 29.89 -31.82
C THR A 242 31.01 30.26 -32.15
N PRO A 243 30.26 30.90 -31.23
CA PRO A 243 28.97 30.38 -30.78
C PRO A 243 27.84 31.42 -30.98
N LEU A 244 26.74 31.26 -30.22
CA LEU A 244 25.91 32.34 -29.65
C LEU A 244 24.54 32.64 -30.32
N HIS A 245 23.51 32.61 -29.47
CA HIS A 245 22.20 33.29 -29.53
C HIS A 245 21.15 32.78 -30.55
N GLY A 246 19.84 32.69 -30.24
CA GLY A 246 19.10 33.15 -29.07
C GLY A 246 17.63 32.69 -29.05
N ARG A 247 16.99 33.00 -27.92
CA ARG A 247 15.55 33.01 -27.53
C ARG A 247 14.59 33.56 -28.62
N PRO A 248 13.26 33.69 -28.36
CA PRO A 248 12.27 32.86 -27.66
C PRO A 248 10.97 32.69 -28.49
N GLY A 249 10.04 31.83 -28.04
CA GLY A 249 8.70 31.73 -28.65
C GLY A 249 7.62 31.29 -27.66
N THR A 250 6.94 32.27 -27.06
CA THR A 250 5.70 32.16 -26.29
C THR A 250 4.48 31.96 -27.21
N ALA A 251 3.59 31.01 -26.91
CA ALA A 251 2.14 31.16 -27.14
C ALA A 251 1.32 30.07 -26.42
N GLY A 252 0.51 30.52 -25.46
CA GLY A 252 -0.88 30.12 -25.19
C GLY A 252 -1.25 28.63 -25.14
N ARG A 253 -1.42 28.11 -23.92
CA ARG A 253 -2.25 26.92 -23.69
C ARG A 253 -3.29 27.24 -22.61
N THR A 254 -4.55 27.25 -23.02
CA THR A 254 -5.75 27.43 -22.19
C THR A 254 -5.98 26.20 -21.29
N PRO A 255 -6.47 26.36 -20.05
CA PRO A 255 -6.84 25.23 -19.20
C PRO A 255 -8.20 24.67 -19.62
N SER A 256 -8.20 23.38 -19.96
CA SER A 256 -9.41 22.59 -20.21
C SER A 256 -10.12 22.31 -18.89
N MET A 257 -11.41 22.62 -18.80
CA MET A 257 -12.26 22.27 -17.65
C MET A 257 -12.52 20.76 -17.59
N PRO A 258 -12.55 20.13 -16.41
CA PRO A 258 -12.96 18.75 -16.27
C PRO A 258 -14.50 18.61 -16.36
N ALA A 259 -14.93 17.53 -17.01
CA ALA A 259 -16.32 17.13 -17.18
C ALA A 259 -17.01 16.78 -15.83
N PRO A 260 -18.34 16.95 -15.71
CA PRO A 260 -19.09 16.57 -14.52
C PRO A 260 -19.20 15.04 -14.37
N PRO A 261 -19.25 14.50 -13.13
CA PRO A 261 -19.38 13.07 -12.90
C PRO A 261 -20.79 12.54 -13.24
N PRO A 262 -20.91 11.26 -13.61
CA PRO A 262 -22.19 10.64 -13.96
C PRO A 262 -23.13 10.52 -12.75
N SER A 263 -24.41 10.68 -13.04
CA SER A 263 -25.54 10.67 -12.13
C SER A 263 -25.70 9.34 -11.39
N SER A 264 -25.87 9.40 -10.07
CA SER A 264 -26.15 8.24 -9.22
C SER A 264 -27.42 7.48 -9.63
N PRO A 265 -27.43 6.14 -9.60
CA PRO A 265 -28.63 5.35 -9.85
C PRO A 265 -29.63 5.43 -8.67
N PRO A 266 -30.94 5.20 -8.92
CA PRO A 266 -31.98 5.25 -7.88
C PRO A 266 -31.85 4.10 -6.86
N PRO A 267 -32.29 4.30 -5.61
CA PRO A 267 -32.23 3.26 -4.59
C PRO A 267 -33.20 2.12 -4.90
N SER A 268 -32.63 0.91 -4.96
CA SER A 268 -33.34 -0.36 -5.12
C SER A 268 -34.28 -0.63 -3.94
N ALA A 269 -35.48 -1.11 -4.25
CA ALA A 269 -36.56 -1.36 -3.31
C ALA A 269 -36.18 -2.42 -2.26
N ALA A 270 -36.47 -2.13 -0.99
CA ALA A 270 -36.35 -3.10 0.10
C ALA A 270 -37.49 -4.14 0.05
N PRO A 271 -37.23 -5.43 0.31
CA PRO A 271 -38.27 -6.44 0.41
C PRO A 271 -39.03 -6.35 1.75
N PRO A 272 -40.29 -6.84 1.81
CA PRO A 272 -41.13 -6.73 2.99
C PRO A 272 -40.72 -7.69 4.11
N ALA A 273 -40.86 -7.20 5.34
CA ALA A 273 -40.69 -7.93 6.58
C ALA A 273 -41.68 -9.11 6.67
N ARG A 274 -41.15 -10.30 6.99
CA ARG A 274 -41.95 -11.44 7.45
C ARG A 274 -42.09 -11.34 8.97
N SER A 275 -43.33 -11.15 9.40
CA SER A 275 -43.79 -11.45 10.75
C SER A 275 -43.94 -12.96 10.89
N ASP A 276 -43.43 -13.55 11.97
CA ASP A 276 -44.12 -14.67 12.60
C ASP A 276 -43.76 -14.73 14.09
N SER A 277 -44.82 -14.68 14.87
CA SER A 277 -44.88 -14.89 16.32
C SER A 277 -45.31 -16.34 16.58
N ALA A 278 -44.65 -17.02 17.51
CA ALA A 278 -45.21 -18.10 18.35
C ALA A 278 -44.16 -18.37 19.44
N GLU A 279 -44.39 -17.88 20.67
CA GLU A 279 -44.94 -18.65 21.80
C GLU A 279 -44.04 -19.80 22.29
N GLY A 280 -43.66 -19.71 23.58
CA GLY A 280 -42.82 -20.67 24.31
C GLY A 280 -43.56 -21.99 24.65
N PRO A 281 -43.14 -22.80 25.66
CA PRO A 281 -42.74 -22.31 26.99
C PRO A 281 -41.64 -23.13 27.75
N ALA A 282 -41.34 -22.62 28.95
CA ALA A 282 -40.98 -23.33 30.19
C ALA A 282 -39.55 -23.84 30.44
N SER A 283 -38.96 -23.29 31.51
CA SER A 283 -37.79 -23.75 32.28
C SER A 283 -38.05 -25.09 33.02
N PRO A 284 -37.02 -25.72 33.64
CA PRO A 284 -36.66 -25.32 35.02
C PRO A 284 -35.17 -25.42 35.42
N VAL A 285 -34.80 -24.52 36.32
CA VAL A 285 -34.06 -24.72 37.60
C VAL A 285 -32.97 -25.80 37.67
N GLY A 286 -31.74 -25.36 37.96
CA GLY A 286 -30.67 -26.18 38.55
C GLY A 286 -29.70 -25.29 39.36
N SER A 287 -29.65 -25.51 40.66
CA SER A 287 -28.92 -24.76 41.70
C SER A 287 -27.69 -25.54 42.18
N GLY A 288 -26.65 -24.84 42.65
CA GLY A 288 -25.47 -25.38 43.37
C GLY A 288 -24.16 -24.80 42.83
N ALA A 289 -23.45 -23.84 43.44
CA ALA A 289 -22.88 -23.69 44.79
C ALA A 289 -21.66 -24.60 45.09
N ALA A 290 -20.45 -24.02 45.01
CA ALA A 290 -19.19 -24.28 45.76
C ALA A 290 -18.03 -23.68 44.91
N ALA A 291 -17.28 -22.63 45.25
CA ALA A 291 -16.57 -22.26 46.47
C ALA A 291 -15.51 -23.30 46.89
N GLU A 292 -14.34 -23.26 46.24
CA GLU A 292 -13.06 -23.62 46.88
C GLU A 292 -11.98 -22.58 46.53
N ALA A 293 -11.31 -22.15 47.60
CA ALA A 293 -10.14 -21.31 47.64
C ALA A 293 -8.89 -22.18 47.90
N PHE A 294 -7.72 -21.53 48.01
CA PHE A 294 -6.37 -22.02 48.36
C PHE A 294 -5.54 -22.59 47.19
N THR A 295 -4.27 -22.21 46.94
CA THR A 295 -3.30 -21.26 47.51
C THR A 295 -2.08 -21.21 46.56
N PRO A 296 -1.26 -20.14 46.56
CA PRO A 296 0.00 -20.08 45.83
C PRO A 296 1.23 -20.32 46.75
N ALA A 297 2.14 -21.18 46.32
CA ALA A 297 3.54 -21.30 46.81
C ALA A 297 4.31 -22.12 45.76
N GLY A 298 5.53 -21.80 45.35
CA GLY A 298 6.43 -20.73 45.71
C GLY A 298 7.70 -20.80 44.84
N SER A 299 8.63 -19.87 45.08
CA SER A 299 10.10 -19.97 45.04
C SER A 299 10.75 -20.92 44.01
N GLY A 300 11.61 -20.53 43.08
CA GLY A 300 12.69 -19.55 43.13
C GLY A 300 13.97 -20.24 42.59
N ALA A 301 14.73 -19.58 41.70
CA ALA A 301 16.18 -19.77 41.49
C ALA A 301 16.67 -18.98 40.26
N ARG A 302 17.40 -17.90 40.53
CA ARG A 302 18.49 -17.36 39.70
C ARG A 302 19.76 -18.18 39.97
N PRO A 303 20.66 -18.31 39.00
CA PRO A 303 21.95 -17.59 39.03
C PRO A 303 22.28 -17.01 37.62
N GLU A 304 22.75 -15.78 37.43
CA GLU A 304 24.08 -15.19 37.71
C GLU A 304 25.30 -15.96 37.18
N ASP A 305 26.08 -15.20 36.39
CA ASP A 305 27.48 -15.33 35.99
C ASP A 305 27.93 -16.38 34.96
N ALA A 306 28.36 -15.87 33.79
CA ALA A 306 29.78 -15.82 33.44
C ALA A 306 30.00 -15.05 32.12
N ALA A 307 30.64 -13.89 32.23
CA ALA A 307 31.30 -13.22 31.13
C ALA A 307 32.50 -14.05 30.66
N SER A 308 32.67 -14.20 29.35
CA SER A 308 33.92 -14.65 28.74
C SER A 308 34.25 -13.71 27.60
N PHE A 309 35.21 -12.83 27.85
CA PHE A 309 35.94 -12.06 26.87
C PHE A 309 36.89 -13.00 26.13
N GLU A 310 36.77 -13.11 24.82
CA GLU A 310 37.84 -13.65 23.97
C GLU A 310 38.51 -12.53 23.16
N PRO A 311 39.84 -12.60 22.96
CA PRO A 311 40.60 -11.57 22.28
C PRO A 311 40.56 -11.74 20.75
N ALA A 312 40.48 -10.61 20.05
CA ALA A 312 40.53 -10.53 18.60
C ALA A 312 41.90 -10.97 18.04
N LEU A 313 41.88 -11.85 17.04
CA LEU A 313 42.98 -12.09 16.12
C LEU A 313 42.68 -11.39 14.78
N PRO A 314 43.69 -10.80 14.11
CA PRO A 314 43.50 -10.13 12.83
C PRO A 314 43.76 -11.08 11.64
N GLY A 315 42.91 -11.01 10.62
CA GLY A 315 43.26 -11.46 9.26
C GLY A 315 42.24 -12.38 8.58
N GLY A 316 41.46 -11.82 7.64
CA GLY A 316 40.54 -12.59 6.78
C GLY A 316 39.67 -11.70 5.90
N ASP A 317 40.31 -10.88 5.06
CA ASP A 317 39.68 -9.82 4.25
C ASP A 317 38.72 -10.40 3.18
N GLY A 318 37.42 -10.16 3.34
CA GLY A 318 36.39 -10.44 2.33
C GLY A 318 35.07 -11.04 2.86
N GLY A 319 35.08 -11.67 4.05
CA GLY A 319 33.86 -12.24 4.68
C GLY A 319 33.11 -11.23 5.54
N ASP A 320 33.83 -10.31 6.18
CA ASP A 320 33.28 -9.40 7.20
C ASP A 320 32.29 -8.37 6.63
N SER A 321 32.44 -7.99 5.36
CA SER A 321 31.56 -6.99 4.72
C SER A 321 30.10 -7.44 4.62
N LEU A 322 29.84 -8.75 4.49
CA LEU A 322 28.48 -9.27 4.31
C LEU A 322 27.79 -9.54 5.65
N ASP A 323 28.56 -9.91 6.68
CA ASP A 323 28.07 -9.98 8.06
C ASP A 323 27.79 -8.60 8.64
N GLU A 324 28.61 -7.60 8.31
CA GLU A 324 28.38 -6.20 8.69
C GLU A 324 27.16 -5.60 7.96
N MET A 325 26.92 -5.97 6.70
CA MET A 325 25.76 -5.51 5.92
C MET A 325 24.42 -6.16 6.35
N LEU A 326 24.46 -7.28 7.08
CA LEU A 326 23.27 -8.01 7.55
C LEU A 326 22.89 -7.68 9.00
N ILE A 327 23.70 -6.89 9.70
CA ILE A 327 23.41 -6.32 11.02
C ILE A 327 22.92 -4.88 10.81
N ALA A 328 21.60 -4.69 10.89
CA ALA A 328 20.99 -3.38 10.78
C ALA A 328 21.50 -2.38 11.84
N PRO A 329 21.71 -1.10 11.49
CA PRO A 329 21.91 -0.03 12.47
C PRO A 329 20.63 0.11 13.31
N GLY A 330 20.64 -0.37 14.55
CA GLY A 330 19.46 -0.31 15.44
C GLY A 330 19.11 -1.58 16.22
N GLY A 331 19.88 -2.66 16.07
CA GLY A 331 19.86 -3.79 17.03
C GLY A 331 18.64 -4.71 16.99
N ARG A 332 17.66 -4.50 16.08
CA ARG A 332 16.65 -5.53 15.77
C ARG A 332 17.25 -6.47 14.74
N ALA A 333 17.77 -7.60 15.23
CA ALA A 333 18.45 -8.59 14.41
C ALA A 333 17.54 -9.06 13.27
N THR A 334 18.05 -8.99 12.04
CA THR A 334 17.54 -9.77 10.92
C THR A 334 17.36 -11.22 11.38
N PRO A 335 16.23 -11.89 11.10
CA PRO A 335 16.05 -13.27 11.51
C PRO A 335 17.26 -14.09 11.03
N PRO A 336 17.98 -14.79 11.94
CA PRO A 336 19.24 -15.48 11.59
C PRO A 336 19.06 -16.49 10.45
N ARG A 337 17.82 -16.92 10.20
CA ARG A 337 17.45 -17.81 9.10
C ARG A 337 17.51 -17.15 7.72
N LEU A 338 17.12 -15.88 7.58
CA LEU A 338 17.23 -15.18 6.29
C LEU A 338 18.71 -14.95 5.93
N ILE A 339 19.51 -14.62 6.94
CA ILE A 339 20.96 -14.52 6.81
C ILE A 339 21.56 -15.86 6.36
N ALA A 340 21.20 -16.95 7.04
CA ALA A 340 21.67 -18.29 6.69
C ALA A 340 21.28 -18.70 5.26
N LEU A 341 20.05 -18.39 4.84
CA LEU A 341 19.56 -18.68 3.49
C LEU A 341 20.37 -17.91 2.43
N VAL A 342 20.57 -16.60 2.62
CA VAL A 342 21.38 -15.79 1.72
C VAL A 342 22.83 -16.28 1.67
N LYS A 343 23.45 -16.56 2.83
CA LYS A 343 24.81 -17.12 2.89
C LYS A 343 24.91 -18.46 2.16
N GLY A 344 23.94 -19.35 2.35
CA GLY A 344 23.86 -20.63 1.66
C GLY A 344 23.73 -20.48 0.14
N ARG A 345 22.98 -19.47 -0.33
CA ARG A 345 22.86 -19.15 -1.76
C ARG A 345 24.14 -18.52 -2.31
N ILE A 346 24.78 -17.59 -1.60
CA ILE A 346 26.08 -17.03 -1.98
C ILE A 346 27.12 -18.15 -2.15
N ALA A 347 27.19 -19.10 -1.19
CA ALA A 347 28.09 -20.24 -1.28
C ALA A 347 27.79 -21.13 -2.50
N ARG A 348 26.51 -21.41 -2.78
CA ARG A 348 26.10 -22.14 -3.99
C ARG A 348 26.48 -21.40 -5.28
N PHE A 349 26.25 -20.10 -5.37
CA PHE A 349 26.67 -19.30 -6.53
C PHE A 349 28.20 -19.28 -6.70
N ALA A 350 28.95 -19.22 -5.60
CA ALA A 350 30.41 -19.29 -5.64
C ALA A 350 30.94 -20.67 -6.06
N THR A 351 30.28 -21.77 -5.66
CA THR A 351 30.69 -23.15 -6.02
C THR A 351 30.22 -23.59 -7.41
N ALA A 352 29.06 -23.12 -7.89
CA ALA A 352 28.67 -23.31 -9.29
C ALA A 352 29.69 -22.69 -10.27
N ASN A 353 30.39 -21.64 -9.83
CA ASN A 353 31.48 -21.01 -10.56
C ASN A 353 32.71 -21.93 -10.73
N THR A 354 33.06 -22.72 -9.71
CA THR A 354 34.27 -23.56 -9.76
C THR A 354 34.10 -24.80 -10.64
N HIS A 355 32.89 -25.36 -10.72
CA HIS A 355 32.62 -26.53 -11.57
C HIS A 355 32.53 -26.21 -13.06
N ARG A 356 32.26 -24.95 -13.46
CA ARG A 356 32.20 -24.54 -14.88
C ARG A 356 33.54 -24.06 -15.44
N ALA A 357 34.52 -23.78 -14.58
CA ALA A 357 35.80 -23.16 -14.96
C ALA A 357 36.91 -24.15 -15.33
N VAL A 358 36.67 -25.47 -15.34
CA VAL A 358 37.64 -26.45 -15.83
C VAL A 358 37.20 -26.92 -17.22
N PRO A 359 37.71 -26.33 -18.32
CA PRO A 359 37.63 -26.99 -19.61
C PRO A 359 38.34 -28.35 -19.49
N PRO A 360 37.79 -29.43 -20.08
CA PRO A 360 38.42 -30.73 -20.02
C PRO A 360 39.84 -30.62 -20.59
N SER A 361 40.81 -30.92 -19.74
CA SER A 361 42.22 -30.96 -20.12
C SER A 361 42.44 -32.17 -21.02
N GLY A 362 42.57 -31.94 -22.32
CA GLY A 362 42.94 -32.93 -23.34
C GLY A 362 42.21 -32.63 -24.66
N ILE A 363 42.83 -32.46 -25.81
CA ILE A 363 44.03 -33.10 -26.34
C ILE A 363 44.73 -32.11 -27.30
N SER A 364 46.05 -32.02 -27.21
CA SER A 364 46.92 -31.38 -28.21
C SER A 364 46.72 -31.95 -29.62
N HIS A 365 46.58 -31.09 -30.63
CA HIS A 365 47.14 -31.39 -31.95
C HIS A 365 47.48 -30.11 -32.75
N ALA A 366 48.79 -29.98 -33.00
CA ALA A 366 49.50 -29.31 -34.07
C ALA A 366 48.81 -28.22 -34.93
N PHE A 367 49.39 -27.01 -34.89
CA PHE A 367 49.59 -26.21 -36.09
C PHE A 367 50.92 -25.45 -36.01
N ARG A 368 51.84 -25.74 -36.95
CA ARG A 368 53.10 -24.99 -37.17
C ARG A 368 52.89 -24.07 -38.38
N PRO A 369 53.24 -22.78 -38.32
CA PRO A 369 53.29 -21.95 -39.52
C PRO A 369 54.55 -22.27 -40.35
N PRO A 370 54.47 -22.27 -41.70
CA PRO A 370 55.63 -22.33 -42.56
C PRO A 370 56.34 -20.97 -42.64
N VAL A 371 57.62 -21.06 -43.01
CA VAL A 371 58.72 -20.08 -42.96
C VAL A 371 58.43 -18.74 -43.63
#